data_AF-A0A849QDM5-F1
#
_entry.id   AF-A0A849QDM5-F1
#
_cell.length_a   1.000
_cell.length_b   1.000
_cell.length_c   1.000
_cell.angle_alpha   90.00
_cell.angle_beta   90.00
_cell.angle_gamma   90.00
#
_symmetry.space_group_name_H-M   'P 1'
#
loop_
_entity.id
_entity.type
_entity.pdbx_description
1 polymer ?
#
loop_
_entity_poly.entity_id
_entity_poly.type
_entity_poly.pdbx_seq_one_letter_code
_entity_poly.pdbx_strand_id
1 'polypeptide(L)'
;MTEDRHPDQNSKDPEDMAEEIADAVLEESDEDVEDGLTRKEKEVEKNKEEERARKARILRRQLRKRELGVLHYRWPAVILITSGLLAISTEFLPVMVHPPGVGFDTYFDVFISTGGLFFLFPVIAGIILIISGVIAYNDPRAPYLSIIPAMMMTMAGAMVYFLVSFAVTVDPNLEGQVFATGMPISMFIIAIAALLSIAMREKE
;
A
#
# COMPACT_ATOMS: atom_id res chain seq x y z
N MET A 1 11.21 -64.83 -69.19
CA MET A 1 10.29 -64.14 -68.28
C MET A 1 10.88 -62.76 -68.05
N THR A 2 10.77 -61.78 -68.96
CA THR A 2 9.58 -60.99 -69.36
C THR A 2 8.80 -60.41 -68.19
N GLU A 3 8.95 -59.11 -67.99
CA GLU A 3 7.95 -58.06 -67.70
C GLU A 3 8.63 -56.93 -66.89
N ASP A 4 8.43 -55.64 -67.14
CA ASP A 4 7.82 -54.92 -68.25
C ASP A 4 8.00 -53.41 -67.94
N ARG A 5 8.19 -52.59 -68.98
CA ARG A 5 7.71 -51.19 -69.13
C ARG A 5 8.29 -50.11 -68.19
N HIS A 6 8.58 -48.88 -68.59
CA HIS A 6 8.57 -48.17 -69.87
C HIS A 6 9.46 -46.92 -69.63
N PRO A 7 10.17 -46.41 -70.65
CA PRO A 7 10.83 -45.12 -70.58
C PRO A 7 9.80 -44.01 -70.81
N ASP A 8 9.85 -42.95 -70.00
CA ASP A 8 9.28 -41.66 -70.38
C ASP A 8 10.42 -40.65 -70.48
N GLN A 9 10.94 -40.55 -71.69
CA GLN A 9 11.46 -39.29 -72.21
C GLN A 9 10.27 -38.36 -72.42
N ASN A 10 10.23 -37.20 -71.75
CA ASN A 10 10.02 -35.95 -72.48
C ASN A 10 10.13 -34.70 -71.60
N SER A 11 10.67 -33.66 -72.24
CA SER A 11 10.64 -32.24 -71.86
C SER A 11 11.17 -31.87 -70.47
N LYS A 12 12.48 -31.66 -70.36
CA LYS A 12 12.96 -30.62 -69.44
C LYS A 12 12.71 -29.29 -70.15
N ASP A 13 11.61 -28.63 -69.80
CA ASP A 13 11.30 -27.28 -70.24
C ASP A 13 12.47 -26.36 -69.85
N PRO A 14 12.97 -25.47 -70.71
CA PRO A 14 13.92 -24.43 -70.29
C PRO A 14 13.40 -23.59 -69.12
N GLU A 15 12.08 -23.50 -68.92
CA GLU A 15 11.46 -22.92 -67.72
C GLU A 15 11.79 -23.73 -66.45
N ASP A 16 11.66 -25.06 -66.46
CA ASP A 16 11.97 -25.90 -65.29
C ASP A 16 13.46 -25.87 -64.92
N MET A 17 14.37 -25.83 -65.91
CA MET A 17 15.80 -25.66 -65.65
C MET A 17 16.16 -24.24 -65.19
N ALA A 18 15.44 -23.22 -65.67
CA ALA A 18 15.62 -21.85 -65.21
C ALA A 18 15.08 -21.66 -63.80
N GLU A 19 13.98 -22.35 -63.44
CA GLU A 19 13.43 -22.38 -62.09
C GLU A 19 14.37 -23.11 -61.13
N GLU A 20 14.93 -24.26 -61.51
CA GLU A 20 15.91 -24.99 -60.68
C GLU A 20 17.23 -24.18 -60.47
N ILE A 21 17.65 -23.39 -61.46
CA ILE A 21 18.80 -22.47 -61.33
C ILE A 21 18.41 -21.24 -60.50
N ALA A 22 17.21 -20.69 -60.67
CA ALA A 22 16.73 -19.55 -59.89
C ALA A 22 16.52 -19.93 -58.42
N ASP A 23 16.04 -21.14 -58.13
CA ASP A 23 15.85 -21.66 -56.77
C ASP A 23 17.21 -21.92 -56.10
N ALA A 24 18.19 -22.47 -56.82
CA ALA A 24 19.56 -22.62 -56.31
C ALA A 24 20.27 -21.28 -56.06
N VAL A 25 20.03 -20.27 -56.91
CA VAL A 25 20.59 -18.92 -56.75
C VAL A 25 19.85 -18.14 -55.67
N LEU A 26 18.55 -18.33 -55.51
CA LEU A 26 17.73 -17.72 -54.44
C LEU A 26 18.02 -18.36 -53.08
N GLU A 27 18.21 -19.69 -52.99
CA GLU A 27 18.68 -20.35 -51.76
C GLU A 27 20.10 -19.89 -51.36
N GLU A 28 21.01 -19.66 -52.31
CA GLU A 28 22.34 -19.09 -52.02
C GLU A 28 22.30 -17.57 -51.74
N SER A 29 21.32 -16.83 -52.25
CA SER A 29 21.21 -15.38 -52.05
C SER A 29 20.36 -14.96 -50.84
N ASP A 30 19.47 -15.83 -50.35
CA ASP A 30 18.55 -15.51 -49.25
C ASP A 30 19.10 -15.90 -47.85
N GLU A 31 20.21 -16.65 -47.75
CA GLU A 31 20.80 -16.95 -46.44
C GLU A 31 21.77 -15.87 -45.89
N ASP A 32 22.30 -14.96 -46.72
CA ASP A 32 23.51 -14.19 -46.33
C ASP A 32 23.54 -12.68 -46.67
N VAL A 33 22.42 -12.00 -46.96
CA VAL A 33 22.49 -10.58 -47.42
C VAL A 33 22.05 -9.51 -46.41
N GLU A 34 21.40 -9.82 -45.28
CA GLU A 34 21.04 -8.75 -44.33
C GLU A 34 21.97 -8.55 -43.13
N ASP A 35 22.78 -9.53 -42.72
CA ASP A 35 23.47 -9.44 -41.41
C ASP A 35 24.99 -9.66 -41.43
N GLY A 36 25.59 -10.18 -42.51
CA GLY A 36 27.06 -10.28 -42.68
C GLY A 36 27.82 -11.05 -41.57
N LEU A 37 27.11 -11.81 -40.74
CA LEU A 37 27.64 -12.50 -39.56
C LEU A 37 27.79 -13.99 -39.85
N THR A 38 28.96 -14.54 -39.55
CA THR A 38 29.18 -15.99 -39.67
C THR A 38 28.26 -16.77 -38.72
N ARG A 39 27.92 -18.03 -39.05
CA ARG A 39 27.03 -18.89 -38.21
C ARG A 39 27.41 -18.90 -36.71
N LYS A 40 28.70 -18.79 -36.39
CA LYS A 40 29.21 -18.68 -35.01
C LYS A 40 28.92 -17.32 -34.37
N GLU A 41 29.00 -16.24 -35.12
CA GLU A 41 28.71 -14.89 -34.62
C GLU A 41 27.21 -14.70 -34.41
N LYS A 42 26.36 -15.31 -35.26
CA LYS A 42 24.91 -15.36 -35.09
C LYS A 42 24.49 -16.07 -33.78
N GLU A 43 25.17 -17.16 -33.42
CA GLU A 43 24.98 -17.83 -32.11
C GLU A 43 25.45 -16.95 -30.93
N VAL A 44 26.56 -16.23 -31.09
CA VAL A 44 27.07 -15.32 -30.04
C VAL A 44 26.11 -14.15 -29.82
N GLU A 45 25.55 -13.59 -30.90
CA GLU A 45 24.59 -12.49 -30.81
C GLU A 45 23.27 -12.93 -30.17
N LYS A 46 22.73 -14.09 -30.58
CA LYS A 46 21.54 -14.68 -29.96
C LYS A 46 21.74 -14.91 -28.46
N ASN A 47 22.89 -15.45 -28.05
CA ASN A 47 23.24 -15.62 -26.62
C ASN A 47 23.35 -14.27 -25.88
N LYS A 48 23.88 -13.22 -26.54
CA LYS A 48 24.01 -11.87 -25.97
C LYS A 48 22.66 -11.18 -25.82
N GLU A 49 21.73 -11.39 -26.76
CA GLU A 49 20.36 -10.91 -26.67
C GLU A 49 19.58 -11.64 -25.56
N GLU A 50 19.72 -12.96 -25.47
CA GLU A 50 19.13 -13.75 -24.39
C GLU A 50 19.66 -13.32 -23.01
N GLU A 51 20.96 -13.03 -22.89
CA GLU A 51 21.55 -12.46 -21.68
C GLU A 51 20.97 -11.07 -21.35
N ARG A 52 20.84 -10.18 -22.34
CA ARG A 52 20.22 -8.85 -22.14
C ARG A 52 18.78 -8.98 -21.69
N ALA A 53 18.01 -9.87 -22.31
CA ALA A 53 16.63 -10.15 -21.93
C ALA A 53 16.52 -10.75 -20.52
N ARG A 54 17.47 -11.61 -20.14
CA ARG A 54 17.53 -12.21 -18.79
C ARG A 54 17.89 -11.16 -17.74
N LYS A 55 18.89 -10.31 -17.99
CA LYS A 55 19.26 -9.18 -17.12
C LYS A 55 18.10 -8.18 -16.98
N ALA A 56 17.41 -7.85 -18.07
CA ALA A 56 16.23 -6.99 -18.05
C ALA A 56 15.07 -7.59 -17.24
N ARG A 57 14.82 -8.90 -17.35
CA ARG A 57 13.82 -9.59 -16.52
C ARG A 57 14.19 -9.60 -15.04
N ILE A 58 15.46 -9.78 -14.70
CA ILE A 58 15.94 -9.73 -13.31
C ILE A 58 15.80 -8.31 -12.74
N LEU A 59 16.21 -7.29 -13.50
CA LEU A 59 16.03 -5.87 -13.14
C LEU A 59 14.55 -5.54 -12.92
N ARG A 60 13.66 -5.94 -13.82
CA ARG A 60 12.20 -5.76 -13.63
C ARG A 60 11.68 -6.46 -12.38
N ARG A 61 12.16 -7.67 -12.07
CA ARG A 61 11.78 -8.38 -10.84
C ARG A 61 12.31 -7.68 -9.58
N GLN A 62 13.52 -7.14 -9.63
CA GLN A 62 14.10 -6.38 -8.51
C GLN A 62 13.37 -5.04 -8.30
N LEU A 63 13.06 -4.32 -9.37
CA LEU A 63 12.28 -3.09 -9.32
C LEU A 63 10.87 -3.34 -8.76
N ARG A 64 10.19 -4.41 -9.20
CA ARG A 64 8.86 -4.77 -8.68
C ARG A 64 8.89 -5.11 -7.19
N LYS A 65 9.95 -5.81 -6.74
CA LYS A 65 10.18 -6.05 -5.30
C LYS A 65 10.43 -4.75 -4.53
N ARG A 66 11.15 -3.80 -5.12
CA ARG A 66 11.46 -2.50 -4.52
C ARG A 66 10.23 -1.59 -4.44
N GLU A 67 9.41 -1.56 -5.50
CA GLU A 67 8.12 -0.84 -5.51
C GLU A 67 7.14 -1.39 -4.49
N LEU A 68 7.05 -2.72 -4.37
CA LEU A 68 6.23 -3.35 -3.32
C LEU A 68 6.71 -2.96 -1.92
N GLY A 69 8.03 -2.87 -1.70
CA GLY A 69 8.60 -2.37 -0.45
C GLY A 69 8.27 -0.90 -0.18
N VAL A 70 8.32 -0.03 -1.19
CA VAL A 70 7.95 1.40 -1.07
C VAL A 70 6.46 1.59 -0.76
N LEU A 71 5.60 0.75 -1.32
CA LEU A 71 4.16 0.80 -1.05
C LEU A 71 3.82 0.30 0.37
N HIS A 72 4.52 -0.74 0.85
CA HIS A 72 4.33 -1.24 2.22
C HIS A 72 4.78 -0.19 3.25
N TYR A 73 5.96 0.41 3.04
CA TYR A 73 6.59 1.41 3.91
C TYR A 73 5.70 2.64 4.21
N ARG A 74 4.68 2.92 3.39
CA ARG A 74 3.83 4.10 3.52
C ARG A 74 2.55 3.86 4.31
N TRP A 75 2.17 2.61 4.57
CA TRP A 75 0.95 2.32 5.33
C TRP A 75 0.98 2.86 6.77
N PRO A 76 2.09 2.74 7.53
CA PRO A 76 2.16 3.35 8.86
C PRO A 76 1.90 4.86 8.82
N ALA A 77 2.47 5.57 7.85
CA ALA A 77 2.26 7.01 7.68
C ALA A 77 0.80 7.36 7.38
N VAL A 78 0.14 6.63 6.47
CA VAL A 78 -1.27 6.85 6.14
C VAL A 78 -2.17 6.60 7.35
N ILE A 79 -1.92 5.53 8.10
CA ILE A 79 -2.69 5.20 9.31
C ILE A 79 -2.52 6.28 10.37
N LEU A 80 -1.30 6.78 10.59
CA LEU A 80 -1.05 7.85 11.55
C LEU A 80 -1.75 9.15 11.17
N ILE A 81 -1.66 9.58 9.90
CA ILE A 81 -2.30 10.82 9.44
C ILE A 81 -3.83 10.72 9.55
N THR A 82 -4.41 9.60 9.09
CA THR A 82 -5.87 9.39 9.16
C THR A 82 -6.37 9.30 10.61
N SER A 83 -5.63 8.59 11.47
CA SER A 83 -5.90 8.54 12.91
C SER A 83 -5.82 9.93 13.56
N GLY A 84 -4.88 10.76 13.14
CA GLY A 84 -4.73 12.12 13.64
C GLY A 84 -5.88 13.04 13.26
N LEU A 85 -6.38 12.95 12.02
CA LEU A 85 -7.59 13.68 11.59
C LEU A 85 -8.83 13.24 12.36
N LEU A 86 -8.97 11.93 12.58
CA LEU A 86 -10.07 11.40 13.40
C LEU A 86 -9.97 11.87 14.85
N ALA A 87 -8.77 11.89 15.44
CA ALA A 87 -8.56 12.38 16.81
C ALA A 87 -8.99 13.85 16.96
N ILE A 88 -8.58 14.73 16.03
CA ILE A 88 -9.01 16.13 16.03
C ILE A 88 -10.54 16.23 15.89
N SER A 89 -11.14 15.40 15.04
CA SER A 89 -12.58 15.40 14.84
C SER A 89 -13.34 15.02 16.12
N THR A 90 -12.82 14.07 16.91
CA THR A 90 -13.45 13.66 18.17
C THR A 90 -13.50 14.75 19.25
N GLU A 91 -12.71 15.81 19.13
CA GLU A 91 -12.75 16.97 20.03
C GLU A 91 -14.11 17.70 19.98
N PHE A 92 -14.67 17.82 18.77
CA PHE A 92 -15.85 18.65 18.48
C PHE A 92 -17.15 17.85 18.45
N LEU A 93 -17.07 16.55 18.72
CA LEU A 93 -18.19 15.63 18.61
C LEU A 93 -18.78 15.32 19.99
N PRO A 94 -20.09 15.03 20.07
CA PRO A 94 -20.76 14.79 21.34
C PRO A 94 -20.27 13.49 21.99
N VAL A 95 -19.75 13.57 23.21
CA VAL A 95 -19.16 12.42 23.93
C VAL A 95 -20.09 11.81 24.99
N MET A 96 -21.08 12.57 25.46
CA MET A 96 -22.06 12.13 26.45
C MET A 96 -23.46 12.59 26.04
N VAL A 97 -24.46 11.80 26.38
CA VAL A 97 -25.87 12.25 26.40
C VAL A 97 -26.25 12.44 27.85
N HIS A 98 -26.86 13.59 28.16
CA HIS A 98 -27.20 13.97 29.51
C HIS A 98 -28.38 14.95 29.57
N PRO A 99 -29.09 15.03 30.71
CA PRO A 99 -30.08 16.07 30.93
C PRO A 99 -29.41 17.46 31.09
N PRO A 100 -30.15 18.56 30.88
CA PRO A 100 -29.60 19.91 31.02
C PRO A 100 -29.00 20.15 32.41
N GLY A 101 -27.79 20.71 32.46
CA GLY A 101 -27.13 21.11 33.71
C GLY A 101 -26.20 20.06 34.35
N VAL A 102 -26.05 18.87 33.75
CA VAL A 102 -25.13 17.83 34.25
C VAL A 102 -24.22 17.35 33.14
N GLY A 103 -22.90 17.48 33.29
CA GLY A 103 -21.93 16.97 32.31
C GLY A 103 -21.61 17.95 31.18
N PHE A 104 -21.25 17.40 30.00
CA PHE A 104 -20.86 18.19 28.84
C PHE A 104 -21.08 17.46 27.51
N ASP A 105 -21.30 18.24 26.47
CA ASP A 105 -21.49 17.74 25.11
C ASP A 105 -20.14 17.42 24.45
N THR A 106 -19.23 18.40 24.35
CA THR A 106 -17.95 18.26 23.63
C THR A 106 -16.75 18.58 24.50
N TYR A 107 -15.59 18.02 24.15
CA TYR A 107 -14.32 18.32 24.82
C TYR A 107 -13.96 19.80 24.72
N PHE A 108 -14.21 20.39 23.56
CA PHE A 108 -13.95 21.80 23.31
C PHE A 108 -14.76 22.73 24.23
N ASP A 109 -16.05 22.45 24.44
CA ASP A 109 -16.90 23.27 25.31
C ASP A 109 -16.45 23.21 26.77
N VAL A 110 -15.99 22.04 27.23
CA VAL A 110 -15.42 21.91 28.57
C VAL A 110 -14.09 22.63 28.69
N PHE A 111 -13.26 22.58 27.66
CA PHE A 111 -12.00 23.31 27.64
C PHE A 111 -12.24 24.81 27.80
N ILE A 112 -13.21 25.39 27.06
CA ILE A 112 -13.54 26.81 27.16
C ILE A 112 -14.04 27.18 28.56
N SER A 113 -14.88 26.33 29.16
CA SER A 113 -15.51 26.63 30.46
C SER A 113 -14.58 26.39 31.65
N THR A 114 -13.70 25.40 31.61
CA THR A 114 -12.84 25.00 32.74
C THR A 114 -11.38 25.39 32.57
N GLY A 115 -10.91 25.61 31.33
CA GLY A 115 -9.50 25.87 31.01
C GLY A 115 -8.57 24.65 31.17
N GLY A 116 -9.12 23.45 31.41
CA GLY A 116 -8.32 22.25 31.67
C GLY A 116 -7.63 21.71 30.41
N LEU A 117 -6.29 21.66 30.40
CA LEU A 117 -5.51 21.15 29.25
C LEU A 117 -5.84 19.70 28.90
N PHE A 118 -6.30 18.90 29.87
CA PHE A 118 -6.77 17.53 29.64
C PHE A 118 -7.88 17.43 28.60
N PHE A 119 -8.68 18.48 28.45
CA PHE A 119 -9.76 18.48 27.48
C PHE A 119 -9.27 18.67 26.04
N LEU A 120 -8.05 19.20 25.83
CA LEU A 120 -7.43 19.30 24.50
C LEU A 120 -6.67 18.04 24.06
N PHE A 121 -6.74 16.96 24.83
CA PHE A 121 -6.00 15.74 24.54
C PHE A 121 -6.28 15.18 23.14
N PRO A 122 -7.53 15.11 22.65
CA PRO A 122 -7.80 14.66 21.29
C PRO A 122 -7.12 15.51 20.21
N VAL A 123 -7.16 16.85 20.33
CA VAL A 123 -6.48 17.76 19.39
C VAL A 123 -4.97 17.60 19.43
N ILE A 124 -4.38 17.63 20.63
CA ILE A 124 -2.92 17.53 20.79
C ILE A 124 -2.44 16.16 20.28
N ALA A 125 -3.14 15.09 20.63
CA ALA A 125 -2.84 13.75 20.15
C ALA A 125 -2.92 13.68 18.62
N GLY A 126 -3.95 14.28 18.02
CA GLY A 126 -4.12 14.31 16.57
C GLY A 126 -3.00 15.06 15.84
N ILE A 127 -2.55 16.20 16.38
CA ILE A 127 -1.40 16.95 15.83
C ILE A 127 -0.13 16.08 15.88
N ILE A 128 0.14 15.42 17.02
CA ILE A 128 1.32 14.55 17.17
C ILE A 128 1.24 13.35 16.21
N LEU A 129 0.05 12.78 16.00
CA LEU A 129 -0.17 11.70 15.03
C LEU A 129 0.11 12.14 13.60
N ILE A 130 -0.35 13.33 13.19
CA ILE A 130 -0.09 13.86 11.85
C ILE A 130 1.42 14.11 11.66
N ILE A 131 2.07 14.75 12.63
CA ILE A 131 3.51 15.02 12.57
C ILE A 131 4.30 13.71 12.51
N SER A 132 3.97 12.73 13.36
CA SER A 132 4.64 11.43 13.35
C SER A 132 4.39 10.67 12.05
N GLY A 133 3.21 10.79 11.44
CA GLY A 133 2.92 10.24 10.11
C GLY A 133 3.73 10.88 8.99
N VAL A 134 3.89 12.21 9.01
CA VAL A 134 4.74 12.94 8.03
C VAL A 134 6.21 12.55 8.19
N ILE A 135 6.71 12.45 9.43
CA ILE A 135 8.09 12.06 9.68
C ILE A 135 8.31 10.56 9.36
N ALA A 136 7.32 9.69 9.63
CA ALA A 136 7.39 8.26 9.30
C ALA A 136 7.62 7.98 7.81
N TYR A 137 7.25 8.93 6.95
CA TYR A 137 7.52 8.87 5.53
C TYR A 137 9.02 8.93 5.19
N ASN A 138 9.82 9.61 6.01
CA ASN A 138 11.26 9.77 5.81
C ASN A 138 12.07 8.90 6.77
N ASP A 139 11.62 8.75 8.02
CA ASP A 139 12.32 8.05 9.08
C ASP A 139 11.51 6.87 9.67
N PRO A 140 12.02 5.64 9.62
CA PRO A 140 11.30 4.44 10.07
C PRO A 140 11.17 4.31 11.60
N ARG A 141 11.71 5.26 12.36
CA ARG A 141 11.66 5.28 13.83
C ARG A 141 10.53 6.16 14.37
N ALA A 142 10.00 7.06 13.55
CA ALA A 142 8.96 8.00 13.96
C ALA A 142 7.65 7.36 14.45
N PRO A 143 7.21 6.17 13.96
CA PRO A 143 6.01 5.53 14.48
C PRO A 143 6.05 5.23 15.98
N TYR A 144 7.22 5.05 16.61
CA TYR A 144 7.31 4.84 18.06
C TYR A 144 6.84 6.05 18.89
N LEU A 145 6.86 7.25 18.31
CA LEU A 145 6.32 8.45 18.95
C LEU A 145 4.79 8.39 19.06
N SER A 146 4.11 7.50 18.33
CA SER A 146 2.66 7.33 18.37
C SER A 146 2.14 6.74 19.68
N ILE A 147 3.01 6.19 20.54
CA ILE A 147 2.65 5.71 21.89
C ILE A 147 2.08 6.86 22.74
N ILE A 148 2.68 8.05 22.63
CA ILE A 148 2.23 9.24 23.39
C ILE A 148 0.78 9.61 23.03
N PRO A 149 0.42 9.88 21.75
CA PRO A 149 -0.96 10.16 21.41
C PRO A 149 -1.89 8.97 21.65
N ALA A 150 -1.43 7.72 21.53
CA ALA A 150 -2.24 6.55 21.89
C ALA A 150 -2.65 6.58 23.37
N MET A 151 -1.73 6.89 24.29
CA MET A 151 -2.03 7.05 25.70
C MET A 151 -2.99 8.21 25.94
N MET A 152 -2.79 9.36 25.28
CA MET A 152 -3.66 10.53 25.42
C MET A 152 -5.10 10.22 24.99
N MET A 153 -5.29 9.56 23.85
CA MET A 153 -6.62 9.15 23.36
C MET A 153 -7.29 8.14 24.30
N THR A 154 -6.51 7.18 24.82
CA THR A 154 -7.01 6.18 25.78
C THR A 154 -7.45 6.86 27.08
N MET A 155 -6.65 7.80 27.59
CA MET A 155 -6.98 8.57 28.79
C MET A 155 -8.22 9.44 28.58
N ALA A 156 -8.36 10.10 27.43
CA ALA A 156 -9.54 10.87 27.09
C ALA A 156 -10.79 9.97 27.09
N GLY A 157 -10.79 8.88 26.32
CA GLY A 157 -11.92 7.95 26.28
C GLY A 157 -12.27 7.37 27.66
N ALA A 158 -11.27 6.97 28.44
CA ALA A 158 -11.46 6.45 29.79
C ALA A 158 -12.05 7.50 30.75
N MET A 159 -11.68 8.78 30.61
CA MET A 159 -12.20 9.85 31.44
C MET A 159 -13.73 10.02 31.26
N VAL A 160 -14.25 9.91 30.03
CA VAL A 160 -15.70 9.99 29.79
C VAL A 160 -16.42 8.84 30.50
N TYR A 161 -15.92 7.62 30.35
CA TYR A 161 -16.51 6.45 31.04
C TYR A 161 -16.42 6.57 32.56
N PHE A 162 -15.31 7.09 33.07
CA PHE A 162 -15.14 7.35 34.49
C PHE A 162 -16.16 8.39 34.98
N LEU A 163 -16.34 9.51 34.28
CA LEU A 163 -17.30 10.55 34.63
C LEU A 163 -18.74 10.06 34.61
N VAL A 164 -19.12 9.30 33.58
CA VAL A 164 -20.46 8.68 33.49
C VAL A 164 -20.69 7.73 34.67
N SER A 165 -19.73 6.85 34.93
CA SER A 165 -19.82 5.88 36.04
C SER A 165 -19.90 6.61 37.38
N PHE A 166 -19.06 7.63 37.59
CA PHE A 166 -19.04 8.43 38.80
C PHE A 166 -20.37 9.16 39.01
N ALA A 167 -20.92 9.79 37.97
CA ALA A 167 -22.20 10.47 38.04
C ALA A 167 -23.34 9.54 38.49
N VAL A 168 -23.44 8.34 37.90
CA VAL A 168 -24.45 7.34 38.25
C VAL A 168 -24.23 6.80 39.67
N THR A 169 -22.98 6.65 40.12
CA THR A 169 -22.71 6.20 41.50
C THR A 169 -23.06 7.24 42.57
N VAL A 170 -22.92 8.53 42.26
CA VAL A 170 -23.21 9.62 43.20
C VAL A 170 -24.70 9.92 43.25
N ASP A 171 -25.38 9.92 42.10
CA ASP A 171 -26.84 10.06 42.01
C ASP A 171 -27.45 8.95 41.13
N PRO A 172 -27.95 7.87 41.75
CA PRO A 172 -28.59 6.76 41.04
C PRO A 172 -29.82 7.17 40.24
N ASN A 173 -30.43 8.33 40.50
CA ASN A 173 -31.58 8.80 39.70
C ASN A 173 -31.19 9.19 38.27
N LEU A 174 -29.89 9.39 38.01
CA LEU A 174 -29.33 9.65 36.68
C LEU A 174 -29.10 8.36 35.87
N GLU A 175 -29.32 7.18 36.47
CA GLU A 175 -29.24 5.90 35.78
C GLU A 175 -30.22 5.86 34.60
N GLY A 176 -29.71 5.60 33.40
CA GLY A 176 -30.48 5.61 32.15
C GLY A 176 -30.70 6.99 31.51
N GLN A 177 -30.31 8.07 32.18
CA GLN A 177 -30.37 9.44 31.61
C GLN A 177 -29.00 9.95 31.18
N VAL A 178 -27.93 9.47 31.83
CA VAL A 178 -26.54 9.80 31.51
C VAL A 178 -25.85 8.59 30.90
N PHE A 179 -25.39 8.72 29.66
CA PHE A 179 -24.64 7.65 28.99
C PHE A 179 -23.58 8.21 28.04
N ALA A 180 -22.47 7.47 27.90
CA ALA A 180 -21.44 7.77 26.92
C ALA A 180 -21.95 7.49 25.50
N THR A 181 -21.58 8.34 24.54
CA THR A 181 -21.87 8.08 23.11
C THR A 181 -20.89 7.06 22.53
N GLY A 182 -20.88 6.88 21.20
CA GLY A 182 -19.86 6.09 20.50
C GLY A 182 -18.47 6.77 20.42
N MET A 183 -18.36 8.05 20.79
CA MET A 183 -17.10 8.80 20.63
C MET A 183 -15.97 8.27 21.53
N PRO A 184 -16.17 7.99 22.83
CA PRO A 184 -15.13 7.37 23.65
C PRO A 184 -14.60 6.05 23.07
N ILE A 185 -15.46 5.23 22.46
CA ILE A 185 -15.04 4.00 21.76
C ILE A 185 -14.11 4.33 20.59
N SER A 186 -14.46 5.33 19.79
CA SER A 186 -13.62 5.77 18.68
C SER A 186 -12.23 6.24 19.14
N MET A 187 -12.12 6.83 20.33
CA MET A 187 -10.83 7.22 20.92
C MET A 187 -9.95 6.00 21.22
N PHE A 188 -10.53 4.91 21.73
CA PHE A 188 -9.80 3.64 21.90
C PHE A 188 -9.40 3.03 20.56
N ILE A 189 -10.27 3.09 19.54
CA ILE A 189 -9.96 2.61 18.19
C ILE A 189 -8.76 3.40 17.61
N ILE A 190 -8.73 4.72 17.79
CA ILE A 190 -7.61 5.57 17.36
C ILE A 190 -6.32 5.19 18.11
N ALA A 191 -6.40 4.93 19.41
CA ALA A 191 -5.25 4.46 20.18
C ALA A 191 -4.72 3.11 19.67
N ILE A 192 -5.61 2.18 19.34
CA ILE A 192 -5.23 0.88 18.74
C ILE A 192 -4.62 1.09 17.35
N ALA A 193 -5.19 1.97 16.52
CA ALA A 193 -4.66 2.28 15.20
C ALA A 193 -3.25 2.90 15.26
N ALA A 194 -3.01 3.77 16.25
CA ALA A 194 -1.70 4.33 16.54
C ALA A 194 -0.68 3.24 16.91
N LEU A 195 -1.05 2.28 17.76
CA LEU A 195 -0.19 1.12 18.08
C LEU A 195 -0.02 0.15 16.90
N LEU A 196 -1.06 -0.04 16.09
CA LEU A 196 -1.01 -0.88 14.90
C LEU A 196 -0.02 -0.35 13.87
N SER A 197 0.14 0.98 13.76
CA SER A 197 1.16 1.60 12.92
C SER A 197 2.60 1.17 13.30
N ILE A 198 2.85 0.91 14.59
CA ILE A 198 4.12 0.40 15.10
C ILE A 198 4.28 -1.07 14.70
N ALA A 199 3.25 -1.88 14.92
CA ALA A 199 3.28 -3.31 14.61
C ALA A 199 3.42 -3.60 13.11
N MET A 200 2.82 -2.77 12.25
CA MET A 200 2.99 -2.89 10.80
C MET A 200 4.43 -2.65 10.38
N ARG A 201 5.11 -1.70 11.03
CA ARG A 201 6.53 -1.45 10.82
C ARG A 201 7.43 -2.58 11.34
N GLU A 202 7.06 -3.29 12.41
CA GLU A 202 7.86 -4.42 12.92
C GLU A 202 7.78 -5.69 12.04
N LYS A 203 6.77 -5.76 11.16
CA LYS A 203 6.62 -6.86 10.20
C LYS A 203 7.26 -6.56 8.83
N GLU A 204 7.79 -5.36 8.64
CA GLU A 204 8.59 -4.94 7.47
C GLU A 204 10.07 -5.27 7.64
#